data_AF-A0A316Q4I0-F1
#
_entry.id   AF-A0A316Q4I0-F1
#
_cell.length_a   1.000
_cell.length_b   1.000
_cell.length_c   1.000
_cell.angle_alpha   90.00
_cell.angle_beta   90.00
_cell.angle_gamma   90.00
#
_symmetry.space_group_name_H-M   'P 1'
#
loop_
_entity.id
_entity.type
_entity.pdbx_description
1 polymer ?
#
loop_
_entity_poly.entity_id
_entity_poly.type
_entity_poly.pdbx_seq_one_letter_code
_entity_poly.pdbx_strand_id
1 'polypeptide(L)' 'MSYIPKPKPCFLDGLQKFRVIGDRQIYRANDKYYSWDELHGEIEVFNKRGRHIMVLDAQGNYIKDAVNGRKIDVK' A
#
# COMPACT_ATOMS: atom_id res chain seq x y z
N MET A 1 18.09 -6.11 -5.35
CA MET A 1 17.54 -5.05 -4.49
C MET A 1 17.37 -5.64 -3.09
N SER A 2 17.71 -4.86 -2.07
CA SER A 2 17.60 -5.28 -0.67
C SER A 2 16.16 -5.11 -0.18
N TYR A 3 15.68 -6.05 0.63
CA TYR A 3 14.38 -5.96 1.30
C TYR A 3 14.33 -4.74 2.23
N ILE A 4 13.33 -3.88 2.07
CA ILE A 4 13.09 -2.70 2.93
C ILE A 4 11.93 -3.01 3.87
N PRO A 5 12.20 -3.29 5.16
CA PRO A 5 11.13 -3.55 6.12
C PRO A 5 10.27 -2.31 6.34
N LYS A 6 8.98 -2.52 6.59
CA LYS A 6 8.07 -1.45 7.00
C LYS A 6 8.62 -0.78 8.29
N PRO A 7 8.86 0.54 8.29
CA PRO A 7 9.37 1.22 9.47
C PRO A 7 8.35 1.24 10.59
N LYS A 8 8.83 1.60 11.79
CA LYS A 8 8.02 1.87 12.98
C LYS A 8 8.46 3.23 13.54
N PRO A 9 7.58 4.24 13.62
CA PRO A 9 6.17 4.23 13.23
C PRO A 9 5.95 4.25 11.70
N CYS A 10 4.76 3.83 11.25
CA CYS A 10 4.30 3.93 9.85
C CYS A 10 2.81 4.31 9.80
N PHE A 11 2.41 5.05 8.76
CA PHE A 11 1.01 5.38 8.47
C PHE A 11 0.08 4.16 8.51
N LEU A 12 0.56 3.00 8.02
CA LEU A 12 -0.21 1.75 8.02
C LEU A 12 -0.52 1.21 9.42
N ASP A 13 0.23 1.60 10.44
CA ASP A 13 0.02 1.13 11.82
C ASP A 13 -1.33 1.61 12.40
N GLY A 14 -1.85 2.72 11.88
CA GLY A 14 -3.17 3.25 12.25
C GLY A 14 -4.34 2.70 11.43
N LEU A 15 -4.09 1.85 10.43
CA LEU A 15 -5.13 1.37 9.52
C LEU A 15 -5.63 -0.02 9.90
N GLN A 16 -6.87 -0.33 9.51
CA GLN A 16 -7.43 -1.66 9.71
C GLN A 16 -6.71 -2.68 8.82
N LYS A 17 -6.18 -3.75 9.41
CA LYS A 17 -5.71 -4.92 8.65
C LYS A 17 -6.92 -5.58 7.96
N PHE A 18 -6.86 -5.73 6.64
CA PHE A 18 -7.93 -6.33 5.85
C PHE A 18 -7.72 -7.82 5.63
N ARG A 19 -6.79 -8.19 4.74
CA ARG A 19 -6.37 -9.57 4.47
C ARG A 19 -5.01 -9.58 3.78
N VAL A 20 -4.43 -10.76 3.61
CA VAL A 20 -3.25 -10.94 2.77
C VAL A 20 -3.70 -11.21 1.33
N ILE A 21 -3.12 -10.50 0.35
CA ILE A 21 -3.35 -10.73 -1.08
C ILE A 21 -2.00 -10.98 -1.75
N GLY A 22 -1.83 -12.17 -2.33
CA GLY A 22 -0.51 -12.68 -2.70
C GLY A 22 0.36 -12.82 -1.45
N ASP A 23 1.53 -12.18 -1.45
CA ASP A 23 2.46 -12.21 -0.30
C ASP A 23 2.43 -10.93 0.53
N ARG A 24 1.43 -10.06 0.31
CA ARG A 24 1.37 -8.73 0.93
C ARG A 24 0.19 -8.59 1.87
N GLN A 25 0.45 -8.05 3.06
CA GLN A 25 -0.59 -7.59 3.95
C GLN A 25 -1.26 -6.35 3.34
N ILE A 26 -2.58 -6.40 3.21
CA ILE A 26 -3.41 -5.28 2.78
C ILE A 26 -4.10 -4.66 3.98
N TYR A 27 -4.09 -3.33 4.01
CA TYR A 27 -4.79 -2.51 4.98
C TYR A 27 -5.93 -1.78 4.28
N ARG A 28 -6.94 -1.36 5.04
CA ARG A 28 -8.09 -0.65 4.54
C ARG A 28 -8.42 0.55 5.41
N ALA A 29 -8.77 1.65 4.74
CA ALA A 29 -9.44 2.78 5.36
C ALA A 29 -10.34 3.45 4.32
N ASN A 30 -11.57 3.77 4.72
CA ASN A 30 -12.60 4.27 3.81
C ASN A 30 -12.76 3.33 2.58
N ASP A 31 -12.78 3.91 1.38
CA ASP A 31 -12.89 3.22 0.09
C ASP A 31 -11.53 2.94 -0.58
N LYS A 32 -10.45 2.87 0.22
CA LYS A 32 -9.08 2.64 -0.26
C LYS A 32 -8.43 1.47 0.44
N TYR A 33 -7.52 0.84 -0.29
CA TYR A 33 -6.63 -0.21 0.21
C TYR A 33 -5.19 0.27 0.14
N TYR A 34 -4.36 -0.26 1.03
CA TYR A 34 -2.98 0.15 1.19
C TYR A 34 -2.10 -1.07 1.36
N SER A 35 -0.88 -1.02 0.82
CA SER A 35 0.12 -2.06 1.02
C SER A 35 1.51 -1.43 1.10
N TRP A 36 2.41 -2.08 1.83
CA TRP A 36 3.81 -1.70 1.86
C TRP A 36 4.53 -2.38 0.69
N ASP A 37 5.31 -1.63 -0.08
CA ASP A 37 6.21 -2.18 -1.09
C ASP A 37 7.61 -2.32 -0.51
N GLU A 38 7.97 -3.56 -0.19
CA GLU A 38 9.26 -3.92 0.39
C GLU A 38 10.44 -3.71 -0.57
N LEU A 39 10.20 -3.49 -1.87
CA LEU A 39 11.26 -3.24 -2.84
C LEU A 39 11.68 -1.77 -2.86
N HIS A 40 10.74 -0.86 -2.60
CA HIS A 40 10.95 0.59 -2.75
C HIS A 40 10.84 1.34 -1.41
N GLY A 41 10.28 0.71 -0.38
CA GLY A 41 10.09 1.37 0.92
C GLY A 41 8.99 2.42 0.88
N GLU A 42 7.93 2.17 0.10
CA GLU A 42 6.82 3.10 -0.13
C GLU A 42 5.47 2.39 0.07
N ILE A 43 4.41 3.15 0.25
CA ILE A 43 3.04 2.64 0.39
C ILE A 43 2.34 2.76 -0.96
N GLU A 44 1.92 1.62 -1.52
CA GLU A 44 1.03 1.60 -2.68
C GLU A 44 -0.44 1.75 -2.22
N VAL A 45 -1.17 2.67 -2.85
CA VAL A 45 -2.59 2.93 -2.53
C VAL A 45 -3.49 2.50 -3.69
N PHE A 46 -4.52 1.74 -3.39
CA PHE A 46 -5.47 1.21 -4.36
C PHE A 46 -6.88 1.72 -4.08
N ASN A 47 -7.67 1.90 -5.15
CA ASN A 47 -9.09 2.23 -5.01
C ASN A 47 -9.94 1.01 -4.63
N LYS A 48 -11.24 1.21 -4.38
CA LYS A 48 -12.19 0.13 -4.07
C LYS A 48 -12.28 -1.01 -5.09
N ARG A 49 -11.76 -0.83 -6.31
CA ARG A 49 -11.70 -1.86 -7.37
C ARG A 49 -10.32 -2.54 -7.43
N GLY A 50 -9.42 -2.26 -6.49
CA GLY A 50 -8.07 -2.80 -6.43
C GLY A 50 -7.11 -2.18 -7.44
N ARG A 51 -7.43 -1.05 -8.08
CA ARG A 51 -6.50 -0.38 -9.01
C ARG A 51 -5.56 0.54 -8.26
N HIS A 52 -4.26 0.47 -8.56
CA HIS A 52 -3.25 1.36 -8.02
C HIS A 52 -3.55 2.80 -8.46
N ILE A 53 -3.59 3.74 -7.52
CA ILE A 53 -3.94 5.14 -7.79
C ILE A 53 -2.86 6.15 -7.37
N MET A 54 -2.05 5.85 -6.36
CA MET A 54 -0.93 6.70 -5.94
C MET A 54 0.02 5.96 -5.01
N VAL A 55 1.17 6.57 -4.79
CA VAL A 55 2.21 6.10 -3.87
C VAL A 55 2.44 7.14 -2.77
N LEU A 56 2.53 6.67 -1.53
CA LEU A 56 2.84 7.49 -0.35
C LEU A 56 4.18 7.08 0.27
N ASP A 57 4.79 7.99 1.03
CA ASP A 57 5.89 7.65 1.93
C ASP A 57 5.39 6.89 3.17
N ALA A 58 6.31 6.45 4.02
CA ALA A 58 5.97 5.72 5.24
C ALA A 58 5.13 6.51 6.24
N GLN A 59 5.08 7.84 6.13
CA GLN A 59 4.34 8.77 6.97
C GLN A 59 2.96 9.13 6.37
N GLY A 60 2.70 8.72 5.12
CA GLY A 60 1.44 8.96 4.41
C GLY A 60 1.46 10.20 3.51
N ASN A 61 2.62 10.84 3.30
CA ASN A 61 2.74 11.96 2.37
C ASN A 61 2.77 11.45 0.93
N TYR A 62 2.16 12.20 0.02
CA TYR A 62 2.17 11.87 -1.40
C TYR A 62 3.59 11.94 -1.98
N ILE A 63 4.01 10.88 -2.69
CA ILE A 63 5.27 10.84 -3.45
C ILE A 63 4.99 11.07 -4.94
N LYS A 64 4.18 10.19 -5.53
CA LYS A 64 3.96 10.12 -6.98
C LYS A 64 2.66 9.42 -7.33
N ASP A 65 2.23 9.63 -8.57
CA ASP A 65 1.08 8.94 -9.16
C ASP A 65 1.37 7.45 -9.33
N ALA A 66 0.31 6.66 -9.47
CA ALA A 66 0.43 5.22 -9.65
C ALA A 66 1.19 4.85 -10.93
N VAL A 67 1.99 3.79 -10.81
CA VAL A 67 2.53 3.09 -11.98
C VAL A 67 1.39 2.38 -12.70
N ASN A 68 1.22 2.71 -13.98
CA ASN A 68 0.10 2.26 -14.79
C ASN A 68 0.03 0.72 -14.85
N GLY A 69 -1.18 0.15 -14.75
CA GLY A 69 -1.44 -1.28 -14.88
C GLY A 69 -1.33 -2.13 -13.60
N ARG A 70 -0.83 -1.60 -12.48
CA ARG A 70 -0.78 -2.35 -11.21
C ARG A 70 -2.16 -2.47 -10.56
N LYS A 71 -2.50 -3.68 -10.12
CA LYS A 71 -3.76 -3.98 -9.43
C LYS A 71 -3.57 -5.08 -8.39
N ILE A 72 -4.43 -5.06 -7.39
CA ILE A 72 -4.63 -6.15 -6.43
C ILE A 72 -6.04 -6.73 -6.60
N ASP A 73 -6.19 -8.04 -6.36
CA ASP A 73 -7.50 -8.67 -6.38
C ASP A 73 -8.19 -8.52 -5.01
N VAL A 74 -9.10 -7.56 -4.92
CA VAL A 74 -9.83 -7.20 -3.70
C VAL A 74 -11.20 -7.87 -3.59
N LYS A 75 -11.59 -8.68 -4.58
CA LYS A 75 -12.86 -9.41 -4.57
C LYS A 75 -12.81 -10.68 -3.72
#